data_AF-A0A7V9MZL1-F1
#
_entry.id   AF-A0A7V9MZL1-F1
#
_cell.length_a   1.000
_cell.length_b   1.000
_cell.length_c   1.000
_cell.angle_alpha   90.00
_cell.angle_beta   90.00
_cell.angle_gamma   90.00
#
_symmetry.space_group_name_H-M   'P 1'
#
loop_
_entity.id
_entity.type
_entity.pdbx_description
1 polymer ?
#
loop_
_entity_poly.entity_id
_entity_poly.type
_entity_poly.pdbx_seq_one_letter_code
_entity_poly.pdbx_strand_id
1 'polypeptide(L)'
;MADGTPFLEFLRSIQLALTDYGPTGNARPATDLPLPLSLVVCDHLRTRKILFTPNKAAEIFGEVKKGTWLDDTIMFPVVEHVGEVTNYGDFNENGHTGVNTNWPQRQAFLFQTMEEYGDREVERAGLARLNWVSEMDMAAATVMSKYGNLTYFFGVGGLQLYGLLNISDLSASLTPANKVHGGNEGVVNNEVVAAANEIVNDIQSLWIHLASQANGLIDEKAKIKLCTLQPAWPHLSA
;
A
#
# COMPACT_ATOMS: atom_id res chain seq x y z
N MET A 1 -45.47 25.99 -13.39
CA MET A 1 -46.45 25.65 -12.33
C MET A 1 -46.90 24.22 -12.58
N ALA A 2 -46.34 23.28 -11.81
CA ALA A 2 -46.52 21.81 -11.77
C ALA A 2 -45.21 21.28 -11.14
N ASP A 3 -44.90 21.73 -9.91
CA ASP A 3 -45.30 21.15 -8.63
C ASP A 3 -44.29 20.10 -8.15
N GLY A 4 -43.39 20.51 -7.25
CA GLY A 4 -42.40 19.66 -6.57
C GLY A 4 -43.03 18.69 -5.56
N THR A 5 -44.20 18.16 -5.91
CA THR A 5 -45.06 17.31 -5.07
C THR A 5 -44.49 15.94 -4.76
N PRO A 6 -43.65 15.24 -5.57
CA PRO A 6 -43.25 13.88 -5.19
C PRO A 6 -42.26 13.85 -4.02
N PHE A 7 -41.33 14.81 -3.94
CA PHE A 7 -40.36 14.89 -2.84
C PHE A 7 -40.99 15.45 -1.55
N LEU A 8 -41.88 16.44 -1.68
CA LEU A 8 -42.64 16.96 -0.55
C LEU A 8 -43.68 15.95 -0.04
N GLU A 9 -44.30 15.14 -0.90
CA GLU A 9 -45.17 14.04 -0.49
C GLU A 9 -44.40 12.90 0.19
N PHE A 10 -43.17 12.63 -0.25
CA PHE A 10 -42.27 11.69 0.42
C PHE A 10 -41.85 12.18 1.81
N LEU A 11 -41.49 13.46 1.96
CA LEU A 11 -41.19 14.02 3.28
C LEU A 11 -42.44 14.11 4.17
N ARG A 12 -43.61 14.38 3.58
CA ARG A 12 -44.88 14.41 4.30
C ARG A 12 -45.33 13.02 4.74
N SER A 13 -45.04 11.97 3.97
CA SER A 13 -45.32 10.58 4.36
C SER A 13 -44.39 10.09 5.47
N ILE A 14 -43.13 10.52 5.47
CA ILE A 14 -42.18 10.29 6.58
C ILE A 14 -42.63 11.03 7.84
N GLN A 15 -43.08 12.29 7.72
CA GLN A 15 -43.56 13.07 8.86
C GLN A 15 -44.87 12.50 9.43
N LEU A 16 -45.79 12.04 8.59
CA LEU A 16 -47.05 11.42 9.02
C LEU A 16 -46.80 10.11 9.78
N ALA A 17 -45.79 9.33 9.35
CA ALA A 17 -45.33 8.13 10.05
C ALA A 17 -44.67 8.44 11.41
N LEU A 18 -44.09 9.63 11.57
CA LEU A 18 -43.49 10.07 12.83
C LEU A 18 -44.53 10.64 13.82
N THR A 19 -45.61 11.26 13.34
CA THR A 19 -46.64 11.89 14.20
C THR A 19 -47.59 10.92 14.91
N ASP A 20 -47.71 9.67 14.45
CA ASP A 20 -48.44 8.62 15.17
C ASP A 20 -47.59 8.00 16.32
N TYR A 21 -46.32 8.43 16.47
CA TYR A 21 -45.41 7.96 17.51
C TYR A 21 -45.20 9.04 18.58
N GLY A 22 -46.17 9.18 19.49
CA GLY A 22 -46.00 9.94 20.73
C GLY A 22 -44.99 9.26 21.68
N PRO A 23 -44.31 10.01 22.58
CA PRO A 23 -43.12 9.57 23.32
C PRO A 23 -43.40 8.57 24.47
N THR A 24 -44.55 7.91 24.45
CA THR A 24 -44.88 6.80 25.35
C THR A 24 -45.43 5.68 24.49
N GLY A 25 -44.56 4.71 24.19
CA GLY A 25 -44.88 3.58 23.33
C GLY A 25 -46.11 2.83 23.83
N ASN A 26 -47.20 2.93 23.08
CA ASN A 26 -48.36 2.05 23.14
C ASN A 26 -48.96 1.99 21.73
N ALA A 27 -48.56 0.98 20.95
CA ALA A 27 -49.21 0.67 19.70
C ALA A 27 -50.65 0.21 20.00
N ARG A 28 -51.64 0.96 19.54
CA ARG A 28 -53.04 0.54 19.54
C ARG A 28 -53.19 -0.54 18.45
N PRO A 29 -53.72 -1.74 18.75
CA PRO A 29 -53.80 -2.80 17.75
C PRO A 29 -54.86 -2.43 16.70
N ALA A 30 -54.45 -2.21 15.46
CA ALA A 30 -55.35 -2.25 14.31
C ALA A 30 -55.56 -3.72 13.95
N THR A 31 -56.79 -4.20 14.11
CA THR A 31 -57.15 -5.63 14.03
C THR A 31 -57.25 -6.21 12.63
N ASP A 32 -57.04 -5.47 11.54
CA ASP A 32 -57.30 -6.01 10.21
C ASP A 32 -56.36 -5.45 9.14
N LEU A 33 -55.19 -6.05 8.96
CA LEU A 33 -54.50 -6.16 7.67
C LEU A 33 -53.37 -7.21 7.79
N PRO A 34 -53.46 -8.39 7.14
CA PRO A 34 -52.42 -9.39 7.21
C PRO A 34 -51.33 -9.03 6.19
N LEU A 35 -50.17 -8.55 6.64
CA LEU A 35 -48.85 -8.61 5.99
C LEU A 35 -47.86 -7.73 6.80
N PRO A 36 -46.76 -8.26 7.36
CA PRO A 36 -45.70 -7.40 7.87
C PRO A 36 -44.96 -6.79 6.67
N LEU A 37 -45.33 -5.57 6.28
CA LEU A 37 -44.54 -4.76 5.36
C LEU A 37 -43.28 -4.28 6.10
N SER A 38 -42.27 -5.13 6.20
CA SER A 38 -40.91 -4.68 6.50
C SER A 38 -40.36 -4.02 5.23
N LEU A 39 -40.65 -2.73 5.04
CA LEU A 39 -39.98 -1.92 4.03
C LEU A 39 -38.54 -1.65 4.50
N VAL A 40 -37.66 -2.64 4.34
CA VAL A 40 -36.23 -2.38 4.34
C VAL A 40 -35.94 -1.75 2.98
N VAL A 41 -35.69 -0.44 2.96
CA VAL A 41 -35.15 0.24 1.77
C VAL A 41 -33.71 -0.27 1.58
N CYS A 42 -33.58 -1.43 0.95
CA CYS A 42 -32.31 -1.93 0.44
C CYS A 42 -31.98 -1.13 -0.82
N ASP A 43 -31.27 -0.02 -0.64
CA ASP A 43 -30.84 0.89 -1.72
C ASP A 43 -29.99 0.19 -2.82
N HIS A 44 -29.53 -1.04 -2.57
CA HIS A 44 -28.86 -1.87 -3.58
C HIS A 44 -28.98 -3.35 -3.20
N LEU A 45 -29.73 -4.13 -3.99
CA LEU A 45 -29.67 -5.60 -3.97
C LEU A 45 -28.41 -6.17 -4.66
N ARG A 46 -27.44 -5.31 -5.01
CA ARG A 46 -26.19 -5.70 -5.65
C ARG A 46 -25.08 -5.87 -4.61
N THR A 47 -24.25 -6.89 -4.82
CA THR A 47 -23.04 -7.14 -4.03
C THR A 47 -22.09 -5.95 -4.12
N ARG A 48 -21.78 -5.35 -2.97
CA ARG A 48 -20.74 -4.31 -2.88
C ARG A 48 -19.39 -5.00 -2.66
N LYS A 49 -18.43 -4.73 -3.54
CA LYS A 49 -17.05 -5.21 -3.40
C LYS A 49 -16.28 -4.30 -2.47
N ILE A 50 -15.48 -4.89 -1.58
CA ILE A 50 -14.56 -4.14 -0.74
C ILE A 50 -13.37 -3.76 -1.63
N LEU A 51 -13.10 -2.46 -1.74
CA LEU A 51 -11.90 -1.98 -2.40
C LEU A 51 -10.72 -2.13 -1.44
N PHE A 52 -9.68 -2.82 -1.88
CA PHE A 52 -8.44 -2.95 -1.13
C PHE A 52 -7.46 -1.85 -1.51
N THR A 53 -6.51 -1.58 -0.61
CA THR A 53 -5.40 -0.64 -0.86
C THR A 53 -4.67 -1.00 -2.16
N PRO A 54 -4.35 -0.02 -3.02
CA PRO A 54 -3.64 -0.29 -4.26
C PRO A 54 -2.23 -0.82 -3.98
N ASN A 55 -1.86 -1.88 -4.70
CA ASN A 55 -0.52 -2.43 -4.69
C ASN A 55 0.39 -1.57 -5.59
N LYS A 56 1.16 -0.66 -4.99
CA LYS A 56 2.00 0.30 -5.74
C LYS A 56 3.47 -0.12 -5.90
N ALA A 57 3.92 -1.18 -5.23
CA ALA A 57 5.34 -1.57 -5.28
C ALA A 57 5.82 -1.83 -6.72
N ALA A 58 5.03 -2.53 -7.53
CA ALA A 58 5.41 -2.85 -8.91
C ALA A 58 5.65 -1.60 -9.78
N GLU A 59 4.86 -0.54 -9.60
CA GLU A 59 5.04 0.74 -10.31
C GLU A 59 6.25 1.53 -9.80
N ILE A 60 6.52 1.45 -8.49
CA ILE A 60 7.66 2.14 -7.87
C ILE A 60 8.98 1.54 -8.37
N PHE A 61 9.09 0.20 -8.36
CA PHE A 61 10.33 -0.52 -8.64
C PHE A 61 10.57 -0.80 -10.13
N GLY A 62 9.52 -0.96 -10.94
CA GLY A 62 9.67 -1.38 -12.35
C GLY A 62 10.12 -2.84 -12.43
N GLU A 63 9.15 -3.76 -12.53
CA GLU A 63 9.43 -5.19 -12.53
C GLU A 63 10.10 -5.64 -13.85
N VAL A 64 11.19 -6.40 -13.72
CA VAL A 64 11.88 -7.03 -14.86
C VAL A 64 12.03 -8.50 -14.58
N LYS A 65 11.54 -9.33 -15.50
CA LYS A 65 11.74 -10.77 -15.45
C LYS A 65 13.23 -11.08 -15.65
N LYS A 66 13.81 -11.78 -14.67
CA LYS A 66 15.19 -12.31 -14.74
C LYS A 66 15.13 -13.81 -14.48
N GLY A 67 15.76 -14.59 -15.35
CA GLY A 67 15.81 -16.05 -15.23
C GLY A 67 14.58 -16.78 -15.76
N THR A 68 14.62 -18.09 -15.58
CA THR A 68 13.56 -19.05 -15.88
C THR A 68 12.95 -19.58 -14.59
N TRP A 69 11.80 -20.25 -14.68
CA TRP A 69 11.10 -20.75 -13.48
C TRP A 69 11.87 -21.84 -12.72
N LEU A 70 12.89 -22.44 -13.36
CA LEU A 70 13.72 -23.50 -12.78
C LEU A 70 14.95 -22.97 -12.02
N ASP A 71 15.25 -21.68 -12.13
CA ASP A 71 16.45 -21.11 -11.55
C ASP A 71 16.21 -20.74 -10.08
N ASP A 72 16.81 -21.50 -9.15
CA ASP A 72 16.67 -21.26 -7.71
C ASP A 72 17.49 -20.06 -7.20
N THR A 73 18.52 -19.64 -7.94
CA THR A 73 19.39 -18.52 -7.56
C THR A 73 19.84 -17.71 -8.77
N ILE A 74 19.95 -16.40 -8.58
CA ILE A 74 20.51 -15.47 -9.56
C ILE A 74 21.73 -14.78 -8.93
N MET A 75 22.81 -14.67 -9.70
CA MET A 75 24.05 -14.00 -9.29
C MET A 75 24.15 -12.63 -9.95
N PHE A 76 24.55 -11.63 -9.18
CA PHE A 76 24.81 -10.27 -9.68
C PHE A 76 26.31 -9.98 -9.60
N PRO A 77 27.04 -9.88 -10.72
CA PRO A 77 28.43 -9.48 -10.69
C PRO A 77 28.56 -8.03 -10.21
N VAL A 78 29.39 -7.81 -9.19
CA VAL A 78 29.86 -6.48 -8.79
C VAL A 78 31.37 -6.45 -9.02
N VAL A 79 31.81 -5.44 -9.75
CA VAL A 79 33.23 -5.23 -10.08
C VAL A 79 33.65 -3.90 -9.49
N GLU A 80 34.67 -3.92 -8.65
CA GLU A 80 35.28 -2.73 -8.07
C GLU A 80 36.69 -2.55 -8.64
N HIS A 81 36.95 -1.37 -9.19
CA HIS A 81 38.27 -0.99 -9.69
C HIS A 81 39.06 -0.32 -8.56
N VAL A 82 40.24 -0.85 -8.27
CA VAL A 82 41.14 -0.31 -7.23
C VAL A 82 42.48 -0.03 -7.89
N GLY A 83 43.13 1.06 -7.50
CA GLY A 83 44.47 1.35 -8.02
C GLY A 83 45.06 2.57 -7.36
N GLU A 84 46.39 2.63 -7.36
CA GLU A 84 47.13 3.80 -6.94
C GLU A 84 47.76 4.48 -8.15
N VAL A 85 47.72 5.81 -8.15
CA VAL A 85 48.44 6.62 -9.14
C VAL A 85 49.61 7.27 -8.42
N THR A 86 50.81 7.06 -8.94
CA THR A 86 52.03 7.65 -8.38
C THR A 86 52.61 8.71 -9.30
N ASN A 87 53.28 9.69 -8.70
CA ASN A 87 54.00 10.71 -9.46
C ASN A 87 55.15 10.10 -10.24
N TYR A 88 55.40 10.65 -11.43
CA TYR A 88 56.49 10.25 -12.29
C TYR A 88 57.84 10.47 -11.59
N GLY A 89 58.70 9.45 -11.61
CA GLY A 89 60.07 9.50 -11.13
C GLY A 89 60.91 8.55 -11.97
N ASP A 90 62.14 8.97 -12.30
CA ASP A 90 63.05 8.28 -13.23
C ASP A 90 63.41 6.85 -12.78
N PHE A 91 63.20 6.53 -11.50
CA PHE A 91 63.43 5.20 -10.91
C PHE A 91 62.22 4.67 -10.10
N ASN A 92 61.00 5.11 -10.41
CA ASN A 92 59.80 4.69 -9.68
C ASN A 92 59.13 3.48 -10.36
N GLU A 93 58.87 2.41 -9.59
CA GLU A 93 58.17 1.19 -10.04
C GLU A 93 56.75 1.04 -9.47
N ASN A 94 56.27 2.04 -8.71
CA ASN A 94 54.93 2.02 -8.14
C ASN A 94 53.83 2.46 -9.14
N GLY A 95 52.57 2.18 -8.79
CA GLY A 95 51.42 2.47 -9.65
C GLY A 95 50.79 1.20 -10.20
N HIS A 96 50.25 0.35 -9.33
CA HIS A 96 49.53 -0.84 -9.74
C HIS A 96 48.02 -0.59 -9.73
N THR A 97 47.35 -1.09 -10.77
CA THR A 97 45.90 -1.15 -10.86
C THR A 97 45.45 -2.59 -10.70
N GLY A 98 44.31 -2.79 -10.06
CA GLY A 98 43.72 -4.08 -9.76
C GLY A 98 42.20 -4.02 -9.88
N VAL A 99 41.59 -5.20 -9.89
CA VAL A 99 40.14 -5.33 -9.97
C VAL A 99 39.70 -6.37 -8.95
N ASN A 100 38.78 -5.99 -8.07
CA ASN A 100 38.11 -6.92 -7.17
C ASN A 100 36.74 -7.28 -7.75
N THR A 101 36.37 -8.55 -7.70
CA THR A 101 35.06 -9.02 -8.20
C THR A 101 34.34 -9.77 -7.09
N ASN A 102 33.07 -9.43 -6.88
CA ASN A 102 32.19 -10.10 -5.94
C ASN A 102 30.91 -10.56 -6.66
N TRP A 103 30.36 -11.68 -6.19
CA TRP A 103 29.21 -12.35 -6.81
C TRP A 103 28.12 -12.59 -5.77
N PRO A 104 27.46 -11.54 -5.26
CA PRO A 104 26.31 -11.70 -4.38
C PRO A 104 25.20 -12.50 -5.07
N GLN A 105 24.76 -13.57 -4.40
CA GLN A 105 23.63 -14.38 -4.84
C GLN A 105 22.32 -13.88 -4.22
N ARG A 106 21.23 -14.04 -4.97
CA ARG A 106 19.85 -13.84 -4.52
C ARG A 106 19.05 -15.09 -4.88
N GLN A 107 18.26 -15.59 -3.95
CA GLN A 107 17.43 -16.77 -4.17
C GLN A 107 16.13 -16.39 -4.88
N ALA A 108 15.54 -17.30 -5.65
CA ALA A 108 14.17 -17.15 -6.14
C ALA A 108 13.19 -17.71 -5.10
N PHE A 109 11.98 -17.16 -5.03
CA PHE A 109 10.92 -17.65 -4.14
C PHE A 109 9.63 -17.87 -4.91
N LEU A 110 9.12 -19.10 -4.83
CA LEU A 110 7.88 -19.52 -5.45
C LEU A 110 6.78 -19.55 -4.40
N PHE A 111 5.63 -18.97 -4.72
CA PHE A 111 4.47 -18.89 -3.82
C PHE A 111 3.19 -19.25 -4.58
N GLN A 112 2.26 -19.88 -3.88
CA GLN A 112 1.00 -20.37 -4.43
C GLN A 112 -0.14 -20.22 -3.42
N THR A 113 -1.36 -20.18 -3.94
CA THR A 113 -2.60 -20.21 -3.15
C THR A 113 -3.49 -21.31 -3.73
N MET A 114 -4.21 -22.01 -2.86
CA MET A 114 -5.16 -23.04 -3.26
C MET A 114 -6.58 -22.50 -3.10
N GLU A 115 -7.47 -22.91 -3.99
CA GLU A 115 -8.90 -22.61 -3.92
C GLU A 115 -9.67 -23.92 -3.74
N GLU A 116 -10.62 -23.92 -2.81
CA GLU A 116 -11.49 -25.06 -2.53
C GLU A 116 -12.92 -24.55 -2.41
N TYR A 117 -13.84 -25.17 -3.14
CA TYR A 117 -15.27 -24.86 -3.06
C TYR A 117 -16.10 -26.14 -3.20
N GLY A 118 -17.24 -26.18 -2.52
CA GLY A 118 -18.18 -27.32 -2.59
C GLY A 118 -19.42 -27.01 -3.43
N ASP A 119 -19.99 -28.04 -4.07
CA ASP A 119 -21.16 -27.92 -4.94
C ASP A 119 -22.37 -27.29 -4.22
N ARG A 120 -22.62 -27.68 -2.96
CA ARG A 120 -23.73 -27.13 -2.16
C ARG A 120 -23.58 -25.63 -1.89
N GLU A 121 -22.35 -25.15 -1.75
CA GLU A 121 -22.08 -23.73 -1.50
C GLU A 121 -22.29 -22.91 -2.77
N VAL A 122 -21.85 -23.44 -3.92
CA VAL A 122 -22.09 -22.85 -5.22
C VAL A 122 -23.58 -22.74 -5.52
N GLU A 123 -24.37 -23.79 -5.26
CA GLU A 123 -25.83 -23.76 -5.45
C GLU A 123 -26.51 -22.74 -4.53
N ARG A 124 -26.07 -22.64 -3.26
CA ARG A 124 -26.60 -21.65 -2.30
C ARG A 124 -26.25 -20.22 -2.72
N ALA A 125 -25.04 -19.98 -3.20
CA ALA A 125 -24.64 -18.69 -3.73
C ALA A 125 -25.39 -18.34 -5.03
N GLY A 126 -25.68 -19.34 -5.86
CA GLY A 126 -26.50 -19.22 -7.07
C GLY A 126 -27.92 -18.73 -6.77
N LEU A 127 -28.53 -19.16 -5.67
CA LEU A 127 -29.83 -18.64 -5.20
C LEU A 127 -29.77 -17.13 -4.90
N ALA A 128 -28.62 -16.64 -4.43
CA ALA A 128 -28.36 -15.21 -4.20
C ALA A 128 -27.90 -14.46 -5.47
N ARG A 129 -27.90 -15.11 -6.64
CA ARG A 129 -27.37 -14.59 -7.92
C ARG A 129 -25.90 -14.15 -7.83
N LEU A 130 -25.13 -14.78 -6.95
CA LEU A 130 -23.70 -14.59 -6.78
C LEU A 130 -22.94 -15.67 -7.52
N ASN A 131 -21.97 -15.27 -8.34
CA ASN A 131 -21.02 -16.22 -8.94
C ASN A 131 -19.90 -16.51 -7.93
N TRP A 132 -20.07 -17.56 -7.13
CA TRP A 132 -19.13 -17.93 -6.07
C TRP A 132 -17.72 -18.23 -6.58
N VAL A 133 -17.61 -19.03 -7.64
CA VAL A 133 -16.32 -19.44 -8.22
C VAL A 133 -15.53 -18.22 -8.68
N SER A 134 -16.18 -17.30 -9.41
CA SER A 134 -15.51 -16.09 -9.87
C SER A 134 -15.06 -15.16 -8.74
N GLU A 135 -15.75 -15.14 -7.60
CA GLU A 135 -15.31 -14.34 -6.44
C GLU A 135 -14.14 -15.03 -5.72
N MET A 136 -14.05 -16.36 -5.73
CA MET A 136 -12.87 -17.09 -5.22
C MET A 136 -11.64 -16.82 -6.09
N ASP A 137 -11.76 -16.89 -7.41
CA ASP A 137 -10.67 -16.56 -8.35
C ASP A 137 -10.16 -15.13 -8.12
N MET A 138 -11.08 -14.17 -7.96
CA MET A 138 -10.74 -12.77 -7.69
C MET A 138 -10.08 -12.60 -6.31
N ALA A 139 -10.54 -13.35 -5.31
CA ALA A 139 -9.96 -13.32 -3.97
C ALA A 139 -8.53 -13.86 -3.98
N ALA A 140 -8.29 -15.00 -4.63
CA ALA A 140 -6.97 -15.59 -4.79
C ALA A 140 -6.00 -14.64 -5.52
N ALA A 141 -6.41 -14.06 -6.65
CA ALA A 141 -5.62 -13.09 -7.38
C ALA A 141 -5.26 -11.85 -6.52
N THR A 142 -6.21 -11.38 -5.71
CA THR A 142 -6.00 -10.24 -4.81
C THR A 142 -5.03 -10.58 -3.67
N VAL A 143 -5.18 -11.74 -3.04
CA VAL A 143 -4.27 -12.21 -1.98
C VAL A 143 -2.85 -12.38 -2.52
N MET A 144 -2.72 -12.98 -3.70
CA MET A 144 -1.44 -13.16 -4.38
C MET A 144 -0.76 -11.81 -4.65
N SER A 145 -1.53 -10.84 -5.15
CA SER A 145 -1.02 -9.50 -5.46
C SER A 145 -0.58 -8.74 -4.20
N LYS A 146 -1.32 -8.87 -3.10
CA LYS A 146 -0.95 -8.27 -1.80
C LYS A 146 0.32 -8.89 -1.24
N TYR A 147 0.42 -10.22 -1.31
CA TYR A 147 1.61 -10.93 -0.85
C TYR A 147 2.83 -10.50 -1.64
N GLY A 148 2.74 -10.44 -2.98
CA GLY A 148 3.81 -9.90 -3.82
C GLY A 148 4.22 -8.48 -3.43
N ASN A 149 3.24 -7.59 -3.22
CA ASN A 149 3.50 -6.22 -2.78
C ASN A 149 4.24 -6.14 -1.43
N LEU A 150 3.89 -7.00 -0.46
CA LEU A 150 4.59 -7.07 0.83
C LEU A 150 6.02 -7.59 0.68
N THR A 151 6.23 -8.62 -0.14
CA THR A 151 7.57 -9.18 -0.38
C THR A 151 8.53 -8.17 -1.00
N TYR A 152 8.05 -7.22 -1.83
CA TYR A 152 8.89 -6.15 -2.36
C TYR A 152 9.43 -5.19 -1.28
N PHE A 153 8.67 -4.93 -0.21
CA PHE A 153 9.11 -4.03 0.86
C PHE A 153 9.92 -4.73 1.95
N PHE A 154 9.51 -5.93 2.39
CA PHE A 154 10.09 -6.61 3.54
C PHE A 154 10.98 -7.81 3.19
N GLY A 155 10.88 -8.31 1.95
CA GLY A 155 11.55 -9.54 1.54
C GLY A 155 10.89 -10.79 2.12
N VAL A 156 11.61 -11.91 2.06
CA VAL A 156 11.19 -13.19 2.66
C VAL A 156 12.22 -13.59 3.72
N GLY A 157 11.76 -13.74 4.96
CA GLY A 157 12.62 -14.12 6.08
C GLY A 157 13.25 -15.51 5.89
N GLY A 158 14.51 -15.66 6.28
CA GLY A 158 15.25 -16.93 6.18
C GLY A 158 15.83 -17.25 4.79
N LEU A 159 15.50 -16.44 3.77
CA LEU A 159 16.09 -16.51 2.44
C LEU A 159 16.95 -15.27 2.18
N GLN A 160 17.89 -15.39 1.25
CA GLN A 160 18.71 -14.26 0.78
C GLN A 160 17.92 -13.39 -0.21
N LEU A 161 16.71 -12.99 0.21
CA LEU A 161 15.72 -12.21 -0.52
C LEU A 161 15.28 -11.03 0.33
N TYR A 162 15.98 -9.92 0.17
CA TYR A 162 15.75 -8.69 0.91
C TYR A 162 14.80 -7.77 0.14
N GLY A 163 13.82 -7.21 0.86
CA GLY A 163 13.02 -6.09 0.37
C GLY A 163 13.71 -4.76 0.60
N LEU A 164 13.15 -3.67 0.07
CA LEU A 164 13.73 -2.32 0.16
C LEU A 164 14.06 -1.91 1.61
N LEU A 165 13.23 -2.28 2.57
CA LEU A 165 13.34 -1.82 3.96
C LEU A 165 14.22 -2.74 4.83
N ASN A 166 14.70 -3.85 4.28
CA ASN A 166 15.39 -4.90 5.04
C ASN A 166 16.72 -5.33 4.39
N ILE A 167 17.31 -4.48 3.56
CA ILE A 167 18.65 -4.75 3.03
C ILE A 167 19.71 -4.37 4.07
N SER A 168 20.67 -5.27 4.33
CA SER A 168 21.70 -5.12 5.38
C SER A 168 22.57 -3.88 5.21
N ASP A 169 22.71 -3.42 3.96
CA ASP A 169 23.59 -2.30 3.60
C ASP A 169 22.79 -0.98 3.47
N LEU A 170 21.53 -0.96 3.92
CA LEU A 170 20.75 0.28 3.93
C LEU A 170 21.31 1.23 4.98
N SER A 171 21.58 2.45 4.56
CA SER A 171 21.85 3.57 5.43
C SER A 171 20.83 3.70 6.56
N ALA A 172 21.32 4.01 7.77
CA ALA A 172 20.46 4.17 8.94
C ALA A 172 19.34 5.20 8.67
N SER A 173 18.12 4.84 9.09
CA SER A 173 16.97 5.73 8.97
C SER A 173 17.19 6.99 9.80
N LEU A 174 16.97 8.16 9.19
CA LEU A 174 17.02 9.43 9.90
C LEU A 174 15.78 9.55 10.79
N THR A 175 15.97 9.70 12.09
CA THR A 175 14.88 10.03 13.01
C THR A 175 14.50 11.51 12.85
N PRO A 176 13.23 11.86 12.62
CA PRO A 176 12.80 13.25 12.48
C PRO A 176 13.17 14.10 13.70
N ALA A 177 13.35 15.41 13.49
CA ALA A 177 13.57 16.33 14.58
C ALA A 177 12.32 16.43 15.48
N ASN A 178 12.51 16.72 16.76
CA ASN A 178 11.43 16.86 17.72
C ASN A 178 10.53 18.04 17.29
N LYS A 179 9.22 17.78 17.15
CA LYS A 179 8.23 18.75 16.67
C LYS A 179 7.72 19.60 17.82
N VAL A 180 7.20 20.80 17.51
CA VAL A 180 6.71 21.77 18.52
C VAL A 180 5.67 21.18 19.47
N HIS A 181 4.90 20.18 19.04
CA HIS A 181 3.87 19.53 19.86
C HIS A 181 4.36 18.36 20.74
N GLY A 182 5.67 18.11 20.78
CA GLY A 182 6.27 17.03 21.57
C GLY A 182 6.21 15.67 20.87
N GLY A 183 7.37 15.19 20.43
CA GLY A 183 7.55 13.90 19.77
C GLY A 183 8.24 14.02 18.41
N ASN A 184 8.71 12.88 17.89
CA ASN A 184 9.34 12.79 16.57
C ASN A 184 8.33 12.46 15.46
N GLU A 185 7.07 12.22 15.80
CA GLU A 185 6.04 11.74 14.86
C GLU A 185 5.28 12.92 14.25
N GLY A 186 5.19 12.97 12.93
CA GLY A 186 4.41 13.99 12.21
C GLY A 186 2.90 13.75 12.23
N VAL A 187 2.48 12.56 12.68
CA VAL A 187 1.08 12.16 12.81
C VAL A 187 0.94 11.43 14.13
N VAL A 188 0.04 11.90 14.98
CA VAL A 188 -0.36 11.16 16.19
C VAL A 188 -1.87 10.97 16.09
N ASN A 189 -2.35 9.73 16.30
CA ASN A 189 -3.79 9.41 16.27
C ASN A 189 -4.53 9.88 14.99
N ASN A 190 -3.92 9.68 13.81
CA ASN A 190 -4.45 10.11 12.51
C ASN A 190 -4.63 11.64 12.32
N GLU A 191 -4.09 12.46 13.22
CA GLU A 191 -4.04 13.91 13.07
C GLU A 191 -2.63 14.37 12.72
N VAL A 192 -2.50 15.28 11.76
CA VAL A 192 -1.20 15.86 11.38
C VAL A 192 -0.83 16.90 12.42
N VAL A 193 0.11 16.53 13.29
CA VAL A 193 0.57 17.37 14.40
C VAL A 193 1.73 18.28 13.98
N ALA A 194 2.40 17.93 12.88
CA ALA A 194 3.51 18.71 12.32
C ALA A 194 3.04 19.95 11.55
N ALA A 195 3.69 21.09 11.80
CA ALA A 195 3.51 22.27 10.95
C ALA A 195 4.18 22.07 9.58
N ALA A 196 3.65 22.73 8.54
CA ALA A 196 4.14 22.58 7.17
C ALA A 196 5.64 22.93 7.01
N ASN A 197 6.16 23.86 7.81
CA ASN A 197 7.58 24.23 7.81
C ASN A 197 8.47 23.12 8.41
N GLU A 198 8.03 22.45 9.48
CA GLU A 198 8.76 21.34 10.10
C GLU A 198 8.87 20.16 9.14
N ILE A 199 7.82 19.91 8.36
CA ILE A 199 7.79 18.84 7.35
C ILE A 199 8.77 19.10 6.20
N VAL A 200 8.82 20.33 5.70
CA VAL A 200 9.79 20.70 4.66
C VAL A 200 11.22 20.64 5.18
N ASN A 201 11.45 21.02 6.44
CA ASN A 201 12.75 20.88 7.08
C ASN A 201 13.17 19.41 7.23
N ASP A 202 12.23 18.50 7.55
CA ASP A 202 12.50 17.06 7.58
C ASP A 202 12.89 16.55 6.18
N ILE A 203 12.19 16.95 5.11
CA ILE A 203 12.57 16.60 3.72
C ILE A 203 13.97 17.12 3.37
N GLN A 204 14.29 18.36 3.75
CA GLN A 204 15.62 18.94 3.52
C GLN A 204 16.70 18.16 4.27
N SER A 205 16.43 17.75 5.51
CA SER A 205 17.35 16.92 6.29
C SER A 205 17.58 15.54 5.68
N LEU A 206 16.53 14.92 5.13
CA LEU A 206 16.63 13.66 4.38
C LEU A 206 17.50 13.83 3.12
N TRP A 207 17.33 14.94 2.39
CA TRP A 207 18.15 15.23 1.22
C TRP A 207 19.63 15.41 1.61
N ILE A 208 19.94 16.20 2.64
CA ILE A 208 21.32 16.42 3.08
C ILE A 208 21.98 15.11 3.52
N HIS A 209 21.24 14.26 4.25
CA HIS A 209 21.73 12.95 4.66
C HIS A 209 22.03 12.05 3.45
N LEU A 210 21.10 11.97 2.49
CA LEU A 210 21.28 11.20 1.26
C LEU A 210 22.43 11.74 0.39
N ALA A 211 22.59 13.06 0.28
CA ALA A 211 23.70 13.69 -0.43
C ALA A 211 25.05 13.38 0.23
N SER A 212 25.12 13.38 1.57
CA SER A 212 26.33 13.03 2.30
C SER A 212 26.74 11.56 2.09
N GLN A 213 25.76 10.65 2.00
CA GLN A 213 26.00 9.22 1.81
C GLN A 213 26.34 8.88 0.36
N ALA A 214 25.75 9.60 -0.59
CA ALA A 214 26.03 9.42 -2.00
C ALA A 214 27.41 9.97 -2.42
N ASN A 215 28.10 10.71 -1.55
CA ASN A 215 29.43 11.26 -1.77
C ASN A 215 29.63 11.86 -3.19
N GLY A 216 28.64 12.63 -3.66
CA GLY A 216 28.64 13.27 -4.98
C GLY A 216 28.04 12.47 -6.14
N LEU A 217 27.54 11.25 -5.92
CA LEU A 217 26.83 10.46 -6.95
C LEU A 217 25.39 10.95 -7.21
N ILE A 218 24.82 11.71 -6.27
CA ILE A 218 23.48 12.27 -6.37
C ILE A 218 23.62 13.78 -6.47
N ASP A 219 23.19 14.31 -7.62
CA ASP A 219 23.20 15.73 -7.96
C ASP A 219 21.76 16.29 -7.95
N GLU A 220 21.59 17.61 -8.00
CA GLU A 220 20.29 18.30 -7.96
C GLU A 220 19.34 17.88 -9.10
N LYS A 221 19.88 17.29 -10.17
CA LYS A 221 19.12 16.80 -11.33
C LYS A 221 18.66 15.35 -11.19
N ALA A 222 19.07 14.64 -10.14
CA ALA A 222 18.72 13.25 -9.93
C ALA A 222 17.21 13.10 -9.69
N LYS A 223 16.57 12.16 -10.41
CA LYS A 223 15.15 11.87 -10.22
C LYS A 223 14.97 10.98 -8.99
N ILE A 224 14.39 11.53 -7.93
CA ILE A 224 14.08 10.79 -6.70
C ILE A 224 12.57 10.63 -6.54
N LYS A 225 12.13 9.46 -6.07
CA LYS A 225 10.75 9.19 -5.70
C LYS A 225 10.62 9.22 -4.18
N LEU A 226 9.80 10.13 -3.64
CA LEU A 226 9.40 10.12 -2.23
C LEU A 226 8.14 9.27 -2.07
N CYS A 227 8.20 8.22 -1.25
CA CYS A 227 7.07 7.36 -0.95
C CYS A 227 6.60 7.58 0.49
N THR A 228 5.33 7.93 0.66
CA THR A 228 4.73 8.24 1.97
C THR A 228 3.56 7.31 2.28
N LEU A 229 3.34 7.01 3.56
CA LEU A 229 2.16 6.29 4.03
C LEU A 229 0.92 7.23 4.00
N GLN A 230 -0.23 6.70 3.60
CA GLN A 230 -1.41 7.51 3.26
C GLN A 230 -2.25 8.08 4.44
N PRO A 231 -1.86 8.04 5.73
CA PRO A 231 -2.41 8.99 6.70
C PRO A 231 -1.52 10.21 6.96
N ALA A 232 -0.30 10.27 6.40
CA ALA A 232 0.67 11.27 6.87
C ALA A 232 0.60 12.66 6.20
N TRP A 233 -0.07 12.82 5.06
CA TRP A 233 0.06 14.04 4.23
C TRP A 233 -1.22 14.43 3.47
N PRO A 234 -2.32 14.81 4.14
CA PRO A 234 -3.54 15.30 3.49
C PRO A 234 -3.34 16.61 2.68
N HIS A 235 -2.25 17.34 2.89
CA HIS A 235 -1.99 18.64 2.25
C HIS A 235 -1.20 18.57 0.93
N LEU A 236 -0.67 17.40 0.55
CA LEU A 236 0.04 17.20 -0.73
C LEU A 236 -0.76 16.40 -1.76
N SER A 237 -1.92 15.85 -1.38
CA SER A 237 -2.82 15.17 -2.30
C SER A 237 -3.87 16.15 -2.83
N ALA A 238 -3.46 16.99 -3.77
CA ALA A 238 -4.34 17.77 -4.65
C ALA A 238 -3.80 17.72 -6.08
#